data_AF-A0A327UHH1-F1
#
_entry.id   AF-A0A327UHH1-F1
#
_cell.length_a   1.000
_cell.length_b   1.000
_cell.length_c   1.000
_cell.angle_alpha   90.00
_cell.angle_beta   90.00
_cell.angle_gamma   90.00
#
_symmetry.space_group_name_H-M   'P 1'
#
loop_
_entity.id
_entity.type
_entity.pdbx_description
1 polymer ?
#
loop_
_entity_poly.entity_id
_entity_poly.type
_entity_poly.pdbx_seq_one_letter_code
_entity_poly.pdbx_strand_id
1 'polypeptide(L)'
;MLIPVAGILDILDNYAFVRTSGYLPGPNDVYVSLAQVRKNGLRKGDHVTGAVRQPREGERREKFNALVRLDSVNGAAPEQGRSRSEFNKLTPLYPQERLRLETEPNQLTSRIIDLVSPIGKGQRGLIVAPPKAGKTMVLQSIANSITVNNPECHLMVVLVDERPEEVTDMQRSVKGEVISSTFDRPAEDHTTIAELAIERAK
;
A
#
# COMPACT_ATOMS: atom_id res chain seq x y z
N MET A 1 9.55 -22.35 -18.45
CA MET A 1 10.36 -21.54 -17.52
C MET A 1 9.44 -20.96 -16.44
N LEU A 2 9.94 -20.71 -15.23
CA LEU A 2 9.20 -19.96 -14.21
C LEU A 2 9.57 -18.48 -14.31
N ILE A 3 8.58 -17.61 -14.25
CA ILE A 3 8.76 -16.14 -14.31
C ILE A 3 8.43 -15.60 -12.92
N PRO A 4 9.34 -14.83 -12.29
CA PRO A 4 9.06 -14.23 -10.99
C PRO A 4 7.93 -13.19 -11.10
N VAL A 5 7.11 -13.10 -10.05
CA VAL A 5 6.06 -12.10 -9.92
C VAL A 5 6.05 -11.53 -8.50
N ALA A 6 5.68 -10.26 -8.39
CA ALA A 6 5.39 -9.58 -7.13
C ALA A 6 4.15 -8.68 -7.30
N GLY A 7 3.41 -8.47 -6.22
CA GLY A 7 2.26 -7.56 -6.22
C GLY A 7 1.38 -7.69 -5.00
N ILE A 8 0.24 -7.00 -5.02
CA ILE A 8 -0.72 -6.97 -3.91
C ILE A 8 -1.85 -7.96 -4.16
N LEU A 9 -2.12 -8.85 -3.20
CA LEU A 9 -3.21 -9.81 -3.30
C LEU A 9 -4.55 -9.11 -3.10
N ASP A 10 -5.40 -9.17 -4.12
CA ASP A 10 -6.79 -8.75 -4.06
C ASP A 10 -7.69 -9.98 -4.12
N ILE A 11 -8.45 -10.20 -3.04
CA ILE A 11 -9.38 -11.32 -2.88
C ILE A 11 -10.79 -10.77 -3.09
N LEU A 12 -11.48 -11.34 -4.05
CA LEU A 12 -12.89 -11.06 -4.38
C LEU A 12 -13.72 -12.30 -4.05
N ASP A 13 -15.04 -12.23 -4.22
CA ASP A 13 -15.96 -13.26 -3.70
C ASP A 13 -15.64 -14.69 -4.14
N ASN A 14 -15.27 -14.86 -5.42
CA ASN A 14 -15.09 -16.18 -6.04
C ASN A 14 -13.70 -16.42 -6.64
N TYR A 15 -12.81 -15.43 -6.56
CA TYR A 15 -11.50 -15.50 -7.18
C TYR A 15 -10.53 -14.52 -6.51
N ALA A 16 -9.23 -14.72 -6.74
CA ALA A 16 -8.19 -13.83 -6.22
C ALA A 16 -7.14 -13.56 -7.29
N PHE A 17 -6.57 -12.35 -7.25
CA PHE A 17 -5.51 -11.92 -8.15
C PHE A 17 -4.40 -11.24 -7.38
N VAL A 18 -3.14 -11.49 -7.76
CA VAL A 18 -2.03 -10.60 -7.42
C VAL A 18 -2.03 -9.47 -8.44
N ARG A 19 -2.29 -8.25 -7.97
CA ARG A 19 -2.24 -7.01 -8.75
C ARG A 19 -0.77 -6.66 -8.99
N THR A 20 -0.33 -6.74 -10.25
CA THR A 20 1.11 -6.62 -10.59
C THR A 20 1.51 -5.21 -11.02
N SER A 21 0.56 -4.39 -11.44
CA SER A 21 0.77 -3.02 -11.92
C SER A 21 0.36 -1.94 -10.90
N GLY A 22 0.08 -2.31 -9.65
CA GLY A 22 -0.40 -1.39 -8.62
C GLY A 22 -1.61 -1.96 -7.88
N TYR A 23 -2.64 -1.13 -7.70
CA TYR A 23 -3.83 -1.44 -6.89
C TYR A 23 -5.11 -1.67 -7.70
N LEU A 24 -5.07 -1.39 -9.01
CA LEU A 24 -6.18 -1.63 -9.93
C LEU A 24 -5.98 -2.90 -10.75
N PRO A 25 -7.07 -3.49 -11.28
CA PRO A 25 -6.97 -4.62 -12.20
C PRO A 25 -6.09 -4.31 -13.41
N GLY A 26 -5.12 -5.18 -13.67
CA GLY A 26 -4.19 -5.09 -14.78
C GLY A 26 -4.25 -6.29 -15.72
N PRO A 27 -3.81 -6.15 -16.99
CA PRO A 27 -3.79 -7.25 -17.95
C PRO A 27 -2.76 -8.34 -17.59
N ASN A 28 -1.80 -8.02 -16.72
CA ASN A 28 -0.73 -8.92 -16.28
C ASN A 28 -0.98 -9.49 -14.88
N ASP A 29 -2.18 -9.30 -14.33
CA ASP A 29 -2.52 -9.84 -13.01
C ASP A 29 -2.40 -11.35 -12.99
N VAL A 30 -2.00 -11.86 -11.82
CA VAL A 30 -1.75 -13.28 -11.65
C VAL A 30 -2.87 -13.90 -10.86
N TYR A 31 -3.54 -14.88 -11.46
CA TYR A 31 -4.60 -15.64 -10.81
C TYR A 31 -4.04 -16.45 -9.64
N VAL A 32 -4.75 -16.41 -8.51
CA VAL A 32 -4.47 -17.23 -7.34
C VAL A 32 -5.72 -18.03 -7.01
N SER A 33 -5.58 -19.35 -6.95
CA SER A 33 -6.71 -20.20 -6.58
C SER A 33 -7.12 -19.97 -5.13
N LEU A 34 -8.42 -20.02 -4.83
CA LEU A 34 -8.92 -19.94 -3.45
C LEU A 34 -8.37 -21.06 -2.56
N ALA A 35 -7.99 -22.21 -3.15
CA ALA A 35 -7.29 -23.27 -2.44
C ALA A 35 -5.90 -22.83 -1.96
N GLN A 36 -5.12 -22.11 -2.79
CA GLN A 36 -3.83 -21.54 -2.39
C GLN A 36 -4.00 -20.44 -1.34
N VAL A 37 -5.02 -19.58 -1.47
CA VAL A 37 -5.36 -18.56 -0.48
C VAL A 37 -5.59 -19.21 0.89
N ARG A 38 -6.49 -20.19 0.97
CA ARG A 38 -6.80 -20.91 2.21
C ARG A 38 -5.60 -21.69 2.74
N LYS A 39 -4.89 -22.41 1.86
CA LYS A 39 -3.71 -23.20 2.24
C LYS A 39 -2.63 -22.31 2.85
N ASN A 40 -2.35 -21.13 2.31
CA ASN A 40 -1.26 -20.30 2.81
C ASN A 40 -1.72 -19.24 3.83
N GLY A 41 -3.00 -19.21 4.19
CA GLY A 41 -3.54 -18.21 5.12
C GLY A 41 -3.44 -16.77 4.59
N LEU A 42 -3.52 -16.61 3.26
CA LEU A 42 -3.42 -15.31 2.61
C LEU A 42 -4.66 -14.46 2.88
N ARG A 43 -4.47 -13.15 2.94
CA ARG A 43 -5.52 -12.15 3.18
C ARG A 43 -5.43 -11.06 2.10
N LYS A 44 -6.55 -10.40 1.82
CA LYS A 44 -6.58 -9.24 0.93
C LYS A 44 -5.58 -8.20 1.46
N GLY A 45 -4.86 -7.55 0.56
CA GLY A 45 -3.79 -6.60 0.91
C GLY A 45 -2.41 -7.23 1.07
N ASP A 46 -2.26 -8.56 1.13
CA ASP A 46 -0.93 -9.17 1.26
C ASP A 46 -0.01 -8.81 0.08
N HIS A 47 1.20 -8.32 0.37
CA HIS A 47 2.25 -8.24 -0.63
C HIS A 47 2.86 -9.62 -0.85
N VAL A 48 2.62 -10.18 -2.04
CA VAL A 48 3.00 -11.55 -2.39
C VAL A 48 4.14 -11.51 -3.41
N THR A 49 5.15 -12.35 -3.21
CA THR A 49 6.13 -12.69 -4.25
C THR A 49 6.08 -14.17 -4.56
N GLY A 50 6.44 -14.54 -5.79
CA GLY A 50 6.38 -15.93 -6.23
C GLY A 50 6.77 -16.10 -7.68
N ALA A 51 6.27 -17.15 -8.30
CA ALA A 51 6.50 -17.41 -9.71
C ALA A 51 5.27 -17.97 -10.43
N VAL A 52 5.10 -17.55 -11.68
CA VAL A 52 4.13 -18.11 -12.63
C VAL A 52 4.84 -18.99 -13.65
N ARG A 53 4.10 -19.92 -14.25
CA ARG A 53 4.62 -20.72 -15.36
C ARG A 53 4.45 -19.96 -16.67
N GLN A 54 5.52 -19.88 -17.45
CA GLN A 54 5.45 -19.37 -18.82
C GLN A 54 4.60 -20.35 -19.66
N PRO A 55 3.56 -19.87 -20.37
CA PRO A 55 2.78 -20.71 -21.27
C PRO A 55 3.68 -21.27 -22.38
N ARG A 56 3.52 -22.55 -22.72
CA ARG A 56 4.25 -23.19 -23.81
C ARG A 56 3.69 -22.78 -25.17
N GLU A 57 4.50 -22.80 -26.22
CA GLU A 57 4.00 -22.64 -27.59
C GLU A 57 2.92 -23.68 -27.88
N GLY A 58 1.75 -23.23 -28.34
CA GLY A 58 0.59 -24.08 -28.63
C GLY A 58 -0.37 -24.34 -27.45
N GLU A 59 -0.04 -23.95 -26.22
CA GLU A 59 -1.02 -23.99 -25.11
C GLU A 59 -2.09 -22.90 -25.31
N ARG A 60 -3.35 -23.24 -24.99
CA ARG A 60 -4.44 -22.26 -24.95
C ARG A 60 -4.03 -21.15 -24.00
N ARG A 61 -3.90 -19.93 -24.52
CA ARG A 61 -3.52 -18.76 -23.72
C ARG A 61 -4.68 -18.46 -22.77
N GLU A 62 -4.57 -18.92 -21.53
CA GLU A 62 -5.47 -18.49 -20.47
C GLU A 62 -5.40 -16.97 -20.35
N LYS A 63 -6.52 -16.33 -20.01
CA LYS A 63 -6.61 -14.86 -19.93
C LYS A 63 -5.60 -14.28 -18.94
N PHE A 64 -5.26 -15.04 -17.90
CA PHE A 64 -4.30 -14.68 -16.86
C PHE A 64 -3.40 -15.86 -16.51
N ASN A 65 -2.15 -15.59 -16.15
CA ASN A 65 -1.24 -16.63 -15.65
C ASN A 65 -1.61 -17.02 -14.21
N ALA A 66 -1.48 -18.30 -13.86
CA ALA A 66 -1.69 -18.77 -12.49
C ALA A 66 -0.40 -18.74 -11.66
N LEU A 67 -0.50 -18.38 -10.38
CA LEU A 67 0.59 -18.51 -9.41
C LEU A 67 0.91 -19.98 -9.19
N VAL A 68 2.15 -20.39 -9.44
CA VAL A 68 2.59 -21.79 -9.30
C VAL A 68 3.42 -22.00 -8.04
N ARG A 69 4.18 -20.99 -7.64
CA ARG A 69 5.01 -20.99 -6.44
C ARG A 69 4.83 -19.70 -5.67
N LEU A 70 4.68 -19.80 -4.36
CA LEU A 70 4.61 -18.67 -3.43
C LEU A 70 5.95 -18.61 -2.69
N ASP A 71 6.66 -17.50 -2.82
CA ASP A 71 8.02 -17.33 -2.29
C ASP A 71 8.00 -16.52 -0.98
N SER A 72 7.20 -15.44 -0.89
CA SER A 72 7.05 -14.67 0.34
C SER A 72 5.67 -14.02 0.49
N VAL A 73 5.28 -13.73 1.73
CA VAL A 73 4.10 -12.93 2.09
C VAL A 73 4.55 -11.82 3.03
N ASN A 74 4.33 -10.56 2.66
CA ASN A 74 4.74 -9.36 3.42
C ASN A 74 6.23 -9.37 3.84
N GLY A 75 7.10 -9.87 2.94
CA GLY A 75 8.55 -9.96 3.17
C GLY A 75 8.98 -11.15 4.05
N ALA A 76 8.05 -11.97 4.53
CA ALA A 76 8.30 -13.15 5.35
C ALA A 76 8.02 -14.46 4.58
N ALA A 77 8.53 -15.57 5.11
CA ALA A 77 8.24 -16.90 4.57
C ALA A 77 6.73 -17.21 4.69
N PRO A 78 6.10 -17.87 3.69
CA PRO A 78 4.66 -18.09 3.66
C PRO A 78 4.08 -18.78 4.90
N GLU A 79 4.87 -19.63 5.55
CA GLU A 79 4.47 -20.40 6.73
C GLU A 79 4.17 -19.49 7.94
N GLN A 80 4.82 -18.33 8.03
CA GLN A 80 4.64 -17.36 9.11
C GLN A 80 3.29 -16.62 9.01
N GLY A 81 2.71 -16.56 7.82
CA GLY A 81 1.44 -15.86 7.56
C GLY A 81 0.23 -16.49 8.27
N ARG A 82 0.29 -17.76 8.68
CA ARG A 82 -0.83 -18.44 9.35
C ARG A 82 -0.99 -18.08 10.83
N SER A 83 0.10 -17.73 11.52
CA SER A 83 0.08 -17.42 12.95
C SER A 83 -0.22 -15.95 13.27
N ARG A 84 -0.36 -15.10 12.24
CA ARG A 84 -0.61 -13.67 12.44
C ARG A 84 -2.01 -13.41 12.99
N SER A 85 -2.09 -12.56 14.00
CA SER A 85 -3.35 -12.07 14.54
C SER A 85 -4.21 -11.42 13.46
N GLU A 86 -5.52 -11.48 13.60
CA GLU A 86 -6.42 -10.68 12.77
C GLU A 86 -6.42 -9.25 13.28
N PHE A 87 -6.25 -8.27 12.38
CA PHE A 87 -6.19 -6.86 12.74
C PHE A 87 -7.39 -6.42 13.60
N ASN A 88 -8.60 -6.84 13.24
CA ASN A 88 -9.84 -6.51 13.96
C ASN A 88 -9.94 -7.14 15.36
N LYS A 89 -9.06 -8.09 15.71
CA LYS A 89 -9.00 -8.70 17.05
C LYS A 89 -7.95 -8.05 17.95
N LEU A 90 -7.14 -7.13 17.44
CA LEU A 90 -6.15 -6.40 18.23
C LEU A 90 -6.86 -5.41 19.17
N THR A 91 -6.29 -5.22 20.36
CA THR A 91 -6.79 -4.25 21.33
C THR A 91 -6.36 -2.84 20.90
N PRO A 92 -7.30 -1.91 20.63
CA PRO A 92 -6.95 -0.54 20.31
C PRO A 92 -6.41 0.18 21.55
N LEU A 93 -5.27 0.86 21.39
CA LEU A 93 -4.65 1.68 22.43
C LEU A 93 -4.38 3.08 21.88
N TYR A 94 -4.26 4.06 22.79
CA TYR A 94 -3.77 5.38 22.43
C TYR A 94 -2.30 5.31 21.97
N PRO A 95 -1.85 6.20 21.07
CA PRO A 95 -0.45 6.28 20.68
C PRO A 95 0.47 6.46 21.91
N GLN A 96 1.41 5.54 22.08
CA GLN A 96 2.41 5.59 23.16
C GLN A 96 3.80 5.98 22.64
N GLU A 97 4.06 5.76 21.35
CA GLU A 97 5.29 6.13 20.68
C GLU A 97 5.07 7.36 19.81
N ARG A 98 5.87 8.40 20.01
CA ARG A 98 5.82 9.64 19.23
C ARG A 98 6.60 9.49 17.93
N LEU A 99 6.01 9.93 16.82
CA LEU A 99 6.68 10.14 15.54
C LEU A 99 7.21 11.57 15.51
N ARG A 100 8.46 11.78 15.91
CA ARG A 100 9.08 13.11 15.88
C ARG A 100 9.31 13.54 14.43
N LEU A 101 8.84 14.73 14.07
CA LEU A 101 8.90 15.23 12.69
C LEU A 101 10.03 16.24 12.47
N GLU A 102 10.52 16.90 13.51
CA GLU A 102 11.68 17.79 13.43
C GLU A 102 12.89 17.05 12.81
N THR A 103 13.48 17.64 11.77
CA THR A 103 14.65 17.13 11.06
C THR A 103 15.77 18.18 11.05
N GLU A 104 15.77 19.09 10.07
CA GLU A 104 16.74 20.19 9.97
C GLU A 104 16.17 21.50 10.58
N PRO A 105 17.02 22.40 11.11
CA PRO A 105 16.56 23.63 11.78
C PRO A 105 15.70 24.57 10.91
N ASN A 106 15.91 24.54 9.59
CA ASN A 106 15.19 25.33 8.58
C ASN A 106 13.83 24.71 8.19
N GLN A 107 13.54 23.45 8.57
CA GLN A 107 12.26 22.79 8.32
C GLN A 107 11.25 23.20 9.40
N LEU A 108 10.71 24.40 9.27
CA LEU A 108 9.84 24.99 10.30
C LEU A 108 8.49 24.28 10.41
N THR A 109 7.93 23.76 9.31
CA THR A 109 6.62 23.11 9.28
C THR A 109 6.55 21.93 10.26
N SER A 110 7.51 21.01 10.18
CA SER A 110 7.52 19.82 11.04
C SER A 110 7.75 20.16 12.51
N ARG A 111 8.57 21.18 12.80
CA ARG A 111 8.81 21.69 14.16
C ARG A 111 7.55 22.30 14.77
N ILE A 112 6.80 23.08 14.00
CA ILE A 112 5.53 23.66 14.46
C ILE A 112 4.52 22.54 14.76
N ILE A 113 4.42 21.53 13.90
CA ILE A 113 3.55 20.36 14.14
C ILE A 113 3.96 19.66 15.43
N ASP A 114 5.24 19.42 15.64
CA ASP A 114 5.77 18.78 16.84
C ASP A 114 5.44 19.56 18.14
N LEU A 115 5.32 20.88 18.08
CA LEU A 115 4.97 21.71 19.23
C LEU A 115 3.47 21.80 19.49
N VAL A 116 2.68 21.95 18.42
CA VAL A 116 1.24 22.29 18.51
C VAL A 116 0.34 21.06 18.45
N SER A 117 0.73 20.05 17.68
CA SER A 117 -0.09 18.88 17.36
C SER A 117 0.79 17.64 17.11
N PRO A 118 1.48 17.12 18.15
CA PRO A 118 2.41 15.99 17.99
C PRO A 118 1.69 14.76 17.45
N ILE A 119 2.38 14.01 16.58
CA ILE A 119 1.87 12.80 15.94
C ILE A 119 2.54 11.57 16.58
N GLY A 120 1.77 10.51 16.82
CA GLY A 120 2.27 9.23 17.35
C GLY A 120 1.91 8.03 16.48
N LYS A 121 2.52 6.88 16.75
CA LYS A 121 2.19 5.62 16.08
C LYS A 121 0.78 5.17 16.48
N GLY A 122 -0.11 5.07 15.48
CA GLY A 122 -1.55 4.84 15.69
C GLY A 122 -2.38 6.13 15.77
N GLN A 123 -1.78 7.30 15.55
CA GLN A 123 -2.50 8.57 15.54
C GLN A 123 -3.49 8.62 14.36
N ARG A 124 -4.69 9.11 14.64
CA ARG A 124 -5.68 9.51 13.64
C ARG A 124 -5.75 11.03 13.64
N GLY A 125 -5.42 11.65 12.52
CA GLY A 125 -5.37 13.10 12.38
C GLY A 125 -6.06 13.56 11.11
N LEU A 126 -6.46 14.83 11.10
CA LEU A 126 -7.04 15.49 9.94
C LEU A 126 -6.37 16.85 9.78
N ILE A 127 -5.83 17.13 8.58
CA ILE A 127 -5.32 18.44 8.21
C ILE A 127 -6.46 19.19 7.52
N VAL A 128 -7.01 20.19 8.20
CA VAL A 128 -8.05 21.05 7.66
C VAL A 128 -7.40 22.30 7.07
N ALA A 129 -7.54 22.51 5.77
CA ALA A 129 -6.97 23.64 5.06
C ALA A 129 -7.87 24.07 3.91
N PRO A 130 -8.06 25.39 3.68
CA PRO A 130 -8.74 25.86 2.47
C PRO A 130 -7.89 25.56 1.22
N PRO A 131 -8.50 25.59 0.02
CA PRO A 131 -7.76 25.44 -1.23
C PRO A 131 -6.56 26.39 -1.30
N LYS A 132 -5.42 25.90 -1.82
CA LYS A 132 -4.15 26.65 -1.97
C LYS A 132 -3.47 27.10 -0.67
N ALA A 133 -3.85 26.58 0.50
CA ALA A 133 -3.18 26.89 1.77
C ALA A 133 -1.97 25.98 2.10
N GLY A 134 -1.42 25.26 1.10
CA GLY A 134 -0.21 24.46 1.29
C GLY A 134 -0.42 23.06 1.90
N LYS A 135 -1.64 22.48 1.83
CA LYS A 135 -1.95 21.10 2.25
C LYS A 135 -0.90 20.09 1.76
N THR A 136 -0.56 20.17 0.47
CA THR A 136 0.40 19.28 -0.19
C THR A 136 1.80 19.42 0.39
N MET A 137 2.27 20.66 0.61
CA MET A 137 3.58 20.92 1.21
C MET A 137 3.67 20.40 2.66
N VAL A 138 2.59 20.52 3.43
CA VAL A 138 2.52 19.96 4.78
C VAL A 138 2.59 18.44 4.74
N LEU A 139 1.82 17.78 3.86
CA LEU A 139 1.84 16.32 3.70
C LEU A 139 3.23 15.81 3.28
N GLN A 140 3.87 16.46 2.32
CA GLN A 140 5.24 16.15 1.90
C GLN A 140 6.24 16.31 3.06
N SER A 141 6.11 17.39 3.85
CA SER A 141 6.96 17.62 5.01
C SER A 141 6.80 16.51 6.05
N ILE A 142 5.57 16.08 6.35
CA ILE A 142 5.30 14.96 7.26
C ILE A 142 5.90 13.66 6.71
N ALA A 143 5.61 13.33 5.45
CA ALA A 143 6.09 12.12 4.78
C ALA A 143 7.62 12.01 4.81
N ASN A 144 8.31 13.08 4.40
CA ASN A 144 9.77 13.11 4.39
C ASN A 144 10.36 13.04 5.80
N SER A 145 9.73 13.69 6.77
CA SER A 145 10.17 13.61 8.17
C SER A 145 10.03 12.20 8.74
N ILE A 146 8.95 11.49 8.40
CA ILE A 146 8.76 10.08 8.78
C ILE A 146 9.85 9.22 8.16
N THR A 147 10.13 9.34 6.85
CA THR A 147 11.17 8.52 6.21
C THR A 147 12.56 8.77 6.79
N VAL A 148 12.87 9.99 7.22
CA VAL A 148 14.17 10.33 7.83
C VAL A 148 14.26 9.80 9.27
N ASN A 149 13.25 10.09 10.09
CA ASN A 149 13.33 9.85 11.53
C ASN A 149 12.84 8.46 11.96
N ASN A 150 12.00 7.81 11.14
CA ASN A 150 11.38 6.50 11.41
C ASN A 150 11.43 5.62 10.15
N PRO A 151 12.62 5.29 9.62
CA PRO A 151 12.77 4.50 8.40
C PRO A 151 12.21 3.08 8.51
N GLU A 152 11.91 2.60 9.72
CA GLU A 152 11.23 1.31 9.95
C GLU A 152 9.73 1.36 9.62
N CYS A 153 9.15 2.55 9.53
CA CYS A 153 7.75 2.72 9.15
C CYS A 153 7.56 2.48 7.66
N HIS A 154 6.61 1.60 7.31
CA HIS A 154 6.16 1.44 5.93
C HIS A 154 5.29 2.64 5.54
N LEU A 155 5.87 3.61 4.83
CA LEU A 155 5.18 4.83 4.42
C LEU A 155 4.36 4.59 3.15
N MET A 156 3.04 4.78 3.27
CA MET A 156 2.09 4.75 2.16
C MET A 156 1.43 6.13 2.02
N VAL A 157 1.40 6.66 0.79
CA VAL A 157 0.67 7.88 0.45
C VAL A 157 -0.42 7.53 -0.56
N VAL A 158 -1.68 7.69 -0.16
CA VAL A 158 -2.85 7.40 -1.01
C VAL A 158 -3.44 8.71 -1.48
N LEU A 159 -3.47 8.92 -2.80
CA LEU A 159 -4.03 10.10 -3.46
C LEU A 159 -5.27 9.69 -4.25
N VAL A 160 -6.41 10.32 -3.97
CA VAL A 160 -7.69 10.01 -4.61
C VAL A 160 -8.29 11.31 -5.12
N ASP A 161 -8.75 11.30 -6.36
CA ASP A 161 -9.39 12.44 -7.02
C ASP A 161 -8.48 13.69 -7.07
N GLU A 162 -7.16 13.47 -7.10
CA GLU A 162 -6.15 14.53 -7.21
C GLU A 162 -5.67 14.70 -8.67
N ARG A 163 -5.04 15.84 -8.96
CA ARG A 163 -4.53 16.14 -10.31
C ARG A 163 -3.26 15.32 -10.66
N PRO A 164 -3.08 14.89 -11.92
CA PRO A 164 -1.91 14.12 -12.34
C PRO A 164 -0.56 14.79 -12.01
N GLU A 165 -0.47 16.11 -12.13
CA GLU A 165 0.74 16.86 -11.78
C GLU A 165 1.05 16.82 -10.28
N GLU A 166 0.03 16.83 -9.42
CA GLU A 166 0.18 16.72 -7.96
C GLU A 166 0.59 15.31 -7.55
N VAL A 167 0.04 14.29 -8.23
CA VAL A 167 0.47 12.89 -8.07
C VAL A 167 1.94 12.73 -8.46
N THR A 168 2.34 13.29 -9.61
CA THR A 168 3.72 13.23 -10.09
C THR A 168 4.68 13.93 -9.12
N ASP A 169 4.28 15.09 -8.59
CA ASP A 169 5.06 15.83 -7.59
C ASP A 169 5.25 15.03 -6.31
N MET A 170 4.19 14.37 -5.80
CA MET A 170 4.28 13.49 -4.63
C MET A 170 5.20 12.29 -4.87
N GLN A 171 5.10 11.64 -6.04
CA GLN A 171 5.95 10.50 -6.41
C GLN A 171 7.44 10.85 -6.48
N ARG A 172 7.77 12.07 -6.89
CA ARG A 172 9.16 12.55 -6.95
C ARG A 172 9.69 13.01 -5.59
N SER A 173 8.80 13.50 -4.73
CA SER A 173 9.17 14.14 -3.48
C SER A 173 9.21 13.20 -2.28
N VAL A 174 8.42 12.13 -2.28
CA VAL A 174 8.27 11.22 -1.14
C VAL A 174 8.95 9.88 -1.40
N LYS A 175 9.80 9.47 -0.46
CA LYS A 175 10.40 8.14 -0.42
C LYS A 175 9.48 7.16 0.31
N GLY A 176 8.55 6.57 -0.43
CA GLY A 176 7.57 5.62 0.07
C GLY A 176 6.72 5.04 -1.05
N GLU A 177 5.72 4.25 -0.68
CA GLU A 177 4.74 3.70 -1.61
C GLU A 177 3.68 4.78 -1.93
N VAL A 178 3.68 5.31 -3.15
CA VAL A 178 2.69 6.30 -3.61
C VAL A 178 1.64 5.62 -4.48
N ILE A 179 0.41 5.64 -4.00
CA ILE A 179 -0.76 4.97 -4.57
C ILE A 179 -1.72 6.06 -5.01
N SER A 180 -2.22 6.02 -6.25
CA SER A 180 -3.02 7.11 -6.77
C SER A 180 -4.14 6.67 -7.71
N SER A 181 -5.30 7.35 -7.59
CA SER A 181 -6.32 7.43 -8.62
C SER A 181 -6.58 8.90 -8.93
N THR A 182 -6.20 9.36 -10.12
CA THR A 182 -6.40 10.75 -10.57
C THR A 182 -7.88 11.06 -10.85
N PHE A 183 -8.25 12.33 -10.85
CA PHE A 183 -9.64 12.80 -11.00
C PHE A 183 -10.35 12.38 -12.29
N ASP A 184 -9.59 12.01 -13.33
CA ASP A 184 -10.12 11.56 -14.62
C ASP A 184 -10.55 10.09 -14.61
N ARG A 185 -10.33 9.38 -13.50
CA ARG A 185 -10.75 7.99 -13.31
C ARG A 185 -12.19 7.88 -12.79
N PRO A 186 -12.89 6.77 -13.06
CA PRO A 186 -14.19 6.50 -12.46
C PRO A 186 -14.14 6.45 -10.93
N ALA A 187 -15.25 6.81 -10.26
CA ALA A 187 -15.36 6.75 -8.80
C ALA A 187 -15.20 5.32 -8.22
N GLU A 188 -15.48 4.28 -9.02
CA GLU A 188 -15.25 2.89 -8.64
C GLU A 188 -13.75 2.58 -8.48
N ASP A 189 -12.89 3.17 -9.32
CA ASP A 189 -11.43 3.02 -9.22
C ASP A 189 -10.92 3.66 -7.92
N HIS A 190 -11.46 4.84 -7.56
CA HIS A 190 -11.13 5.53 -6.30
C HIS A 190 -11.43 4.64 -5.08
N THR A 191 -12.61 4.03 -5.07
CA THR A 191 -13.06 3.16 -3.99
C THR A 191 -12.22 1.90 -3.93
N THR A 192 -11.99 1.25 -5.07
CA THR A 192 -11.19 0.02 -5.18
C THR A 192 -9.76 0.21 -4.66
N ILE A 193 -9.11 1.31 -5.06
CA ILE A 193 -7.76 1.63 -4.59
C ILE A 193 -7.75 1.88 -3.08
N ALA A 194 -8.67 2.68 -2.56
CA ALA A 194 -8.71 3.02 -1.14
C ALA A 194 -8.96 1.77 -0.28
N GLU A 195 -9.86 0.89 -0.70
CA GLU A 195 -10.16 -0.38 -0.01
C GLU A 195 -8.96 -1.34 -0.02
N LEU A 196 -8.28 -1.51 -1.15
CA LEU A 196 -7.12 -2.39 -1.20
C LEU A 196 -5.91 -1.79 -0.46
N ALA A 197 -5.76 -0.46 -0.47
CA ALA A 197 -4.72 0.24 0.29
C ALA A 197 -4.91 0.10 1.80
N ILE A 198 -6.15 0.21 2.31
CA ILE A 198 -6.39 0.00 3.75
C ILE A 198 -6.19 -1.46 4.15
N GLU A 199 -6.56 -2.43 3.31
CA GLU A 199 -6.27 -3.85 3.58
C GLU A 199 -4.77 -4.13 3.55
N ARG A 200 -3.99 -3.48 2.68
CA ARG A 200 -2.52 -3.59 2.65
C ARG A 200 -1.86 -3.04 3.92
N ALA A 201 -2.47 -2.02 4.53
CA ALA A 201 -1.97 -1.40 5.75
C ALA A 201 -2.28 -2.20 7.03
N LYS A 202 -3.23 -3.14 6.98
CA LYS A 202 -3.63 -4.01 8.10
C LYS A 202 -2.75 -5.25 8.23
#